data_AF-A0A418JIW5-F1
#
_entry.id   AF-A0A418JIW5-F1
#
_cell.length_a   1.000
_cell.length_b   1.000
_cell.length_c   1.000
_cell.angle_alpha   90.00
_cell.angle_beta   90.00
_cell.angle_gamma   90.00
#
_symmetry.space_group_name_H-M   'P 1'
#
loop_
_entity.id
_entity.type
_entity.pdbx_description
1 polymer ?
#
loop_
_entity_poly.entity_id
_entity_poly.type
_entity_poly.pdbx_seq_one_letter_code
_entity_poly.pdbx_strand_id
1 'polypeptide(L)'
;MDAEIKSFLETLSYAHCYVHINTSVLTGYKDEALTKEIRLHQHESYAQVLYEHDANTLALRIQEQRIFVPKSAVSLMLYDAYDFKLNQYTIIKHEKPSLRYDSKDKATVPIHIECYWKQIAKHLYITQHLHNHNHQLAVKKLLGDNIKKRNHVKQLIEMKDTLLNRYLKLRESRLGRIQIKLWERRS
;
A
#
# COMPACT_ATOMS: atom_id res chain seq x y z
N MET A 1 -29.43 -0.47 14.56
CA MET A 1 -28.82 -0.60 13.22
C MET A 1 -29.55 -1.75 12.58
N ASP A 2 -30.05 -1.54 11.39
CA ASP A 2 -30.82 -2.55 10.67
C ASP A 2 -29.88 -3.71 10.29
N ALA A 3 -30.40 -4.94 10.30
CA ALA A 3 -29.60 -6.14 10.03
C ALA A 3 -28.92 -6.08 8.65
N GLU A 4 -29.62 -5.53 7.66
CA GLU A 4 -29.12 -5.33 6.29
C GLU A 4 -27.90 -4.41 6.24
N ILE A 5 -27.90 -3.33 7.02
CA ILE A 5 -26.81 -2.38 7.08
C ILE A 5 -25.59 -3.05 7.72
N LYS A 6 -25.80 -3.81 8.78
CA LYS A 6 -24.72 -4.56 9.43
C LYS A 6 -24.10 -5.59 8.48
N SER A 7 -24.92 -6.38 7.78
CA SER A 7 -24.42 -7.34 6.79
C SER A 7 -23.69 -6.64 5.64
N PHE A 8 -24.16 -5.48 5.20
CA PHE A 8 -23.50 -4.72 4.15
C PHE A 8 -22.11 -4.24 4.60
N LEU A 9 -22.01 -3.69 5.81
CA LEU A 9 -20.73 -3.23 6.37
C LEU A 9 -19.71 -4.37 6.51
N GLU A 10 -20.17 -5.60 6.80
CA GLU A 10 -19.29 -6.79 6.87
C GLU A 10 -18.76 -7.19 5.48
N THR A 11 -19.47 -6.88 4.39
CA THR A 11 -19.01 -7.13 3.01
C THR A 11 -18.06 -6.05 2.47
N LEU A 12 -17.91 -4.91 3.15
CA LEU A 12 -17.06 -3.83 2.67
C LEU A 12 -15.59 -4.20 2.74
N SER A 13 -14.86 -3.80 1.69
CA SER A 13 -13.41 -3.87 1.69
C SER A 13 -12.83 -2.84 2.67
N TYR A 14 -11.78 -3.25 3.36
CA TYR A 14 -10.97 -2.45 4.26
C TYR A 14 -9.86 -1.71 3.50
N ALA A 15 -9.70 -1.94 2.20
CA ALA A 15 -8.68 -1.29 1.39
C ALA A 15 -8.85 0.25 1.42
N HIS A 16 -7.76 0.96 1.71
CA HIS A 16 -7.74 2.42 1.84
C HIS A 16 -8.64 3.00 2.94
N CYS A 17 -9.13 2.17 3.85
CA CYS A 17 -9.93 2.57 4.99
C CYS A 17 -9.08 2.73 6.25
N TYR A 18 -9.70 3.32 7.28
CA TYR A 18 -9.18 3.31 8.64
C TYR A 18 -9.95 2.31 9.48
N VAL A 19 -9.30 1.78 10.49
CA VAL A 19 -9.91 0.90 11.48
C VAL A 19 -9.70 1.43 12.87
N HIS A 20 -10.66 1.16 13.74
CA HIS A 20 -10.53 1.32 15.18
C HIS A 20 -10.04 0.01 15.79
N ILE A 21 -8.99 0.06 16.59
CA ILE A 21 -8.49 -1.10 17.32
C ILE A 21 -9.29 -1.25 18.60
N ASN A 22 -10.01 -2.37 18.75
CA ASN A 22 -10.97 -2.55 19.84
C ASN A 22 -10.31 -2.99 21.16
N THR A 23 -9.07 -3.45 21.11
CA THR A 23 -8.33 -3.99 22.25
C THR A 23 -7.24 -3.04 22.70
N SER A 24 -7.02 -2.93 24.02
CA SER A 24 -5.89 -2.16 24.58
C SER A 24 -4.54 -2.84 24.36
N VAL A 25 -4.53 -4.16 24.17
CA VAL A 25 -3.35 -4.93 23.79
C VAL A 25 -3.62 -5.58 22.45
N LEU A 26 -2.94 -5.09 21.42
CA LEU A 26 -3.08 -5.61 20.07
C LEU A 26 -2.12 -6.78 19.87
N THR A 27 -2.68 -7.95 19.55
CA THR A 27 -1.91 -9.12 19.13
C THR A 27 -1.91 -9.18 17.60
N GLY A 28 -0.72 -9.27 17.00
CA GLY A 28 -0.55 -9.33 15.56
C GLY A 28 0.78 -9.94 15.18
N TYR A 29 1.17 -9.82 13.91
CA TYR A 29 2.40 -10.38 13.37
C TYR A 29 3.23 -9.31 12.67
N LYS A 30 4.56 -9.41 12.76
CA LYS A 30 5.49 -8.49 12.08
C LYS A 30 5.80 -8.91 10.65
N ASP A 31 5.64 -10.18 10.35
CA ASP A 31 5.99 -10.78 9.08
C ASP A 31 4.74 -11.21 8.32
N GLU A 32 4.88 -11.23 7.00
CA GLU A 32 3.81 -11.59 6.08
C GLU A 32 3.54 -13.10 6.07
N ALA A 33 4.48 -13.91 6.58
CA ALA A 33 4.29 -15.34 6.78
C ALA A 33 3.56 -15.69 8.10
N LEU A 34 3.19 -14.68 8.90
CA LEU A 34 2.46 -14.82 10.17
C LEU A 34 3.17 -15.75 11.18
N THR A 35 4.49 -15.75 11.22
CA THR A 35 5.28 -16.61 12.10
C THR A 35 5.79 -15.88 13.35
N LYS A 36 5.95 -14.56 13.29
CA LYS A 36 6.50 -13.73 14.37
C LYS A 36 5.40 -12.92 15.03
N GLU A 37 4.78 -13.51 16.05
CA GLU A 37 3.79 -12.84 16.89
C GLU A 37 4.42 -11.66 17.63
N ILE A 38 3.68 -10.56 17.71
CA ILE A 38 3.96 -9.40 18.55
C ILE A 38 2.72 -9.00 19.33
N ARG A 39 2.95 -8.55 20.56
CA ARG A 39 1.93 -7.91 21.39
C ARG A 39 2.31 -6.46 21.60
N LEU A 40 1.45 -5.57 21.16
CA LEU A 40 1.61 -4.13 21.32
C LEU A 40 0.74 -3.68 22.48
N HIS A 41 1.38 -3.21 23.56
CA HIS A 41 0.69 -2.63 24.71
C HIS A 41 0.46 -1.12 24.56
N GLN A 42 1.18 -0.47 23.65
CA GLN A 42 1.02 0.95 23.32
C GLN A 42 0.86 1.05 21.80
N HIS A 43 -0.31 1.50 21.36
CA HIS A 43 -0.61 1.77 19.96
C HIS A 43 -1.66 2.87 19.86
N GLU A 44 -1.75 3.50 18.69
CA GLU A 44 -2.83 4.43 18.39
C GLU A 44 -4.16 3.67 18.32
N SER A 45 -5.27 4.34 18.68
CA SER A 45 -6.61 3.73 18.62
C SER A 45 -7.12 3.58 17.19
N TYR A 46 -6.57 4.37 16.26
CA TYR A 46 -6.96 4.38 14.86
C TYR A 46 -5.74 4.06 14.00
N ALA A 47 -5.89 3.13 13.07
CA ALA A 47 -4.81 2.71 12.18
C ALA A 47 -5.28 2.71 10.73
N GLN A 48 -4.36 3.05 9.83
CA GLN A 48 -4.59 2.97 8.40
C GLN A 48 -4.43 1.53 7.93
N VAL A 49 -5.38 1.05 7.13
CA VAL A 49 -5.25 -0.24 6.44
C VAL A 49 -4.40 -0.04 5.19
N LEU A 50 -3.29 -0.77 5.10
CA LEU A 50 -2.43 -0.79 3.93
C LEU A 50 -3.02 -1.66 2.83
N TYR A 51 -3.40 -2.90 3.18
CA TYR A 51 -4.08 -3.84 2.29
C TYR A 51 -4.70 -4.98 3.10
N GLU A 52 -5.63 -5.70 2.49
CA GLU A 52 -6.14 -6.96 3.02
C GLU A 52 -5.20 -8.09 2.61
N HIS A 53 -4.64 -8.82 3.58
CA HIS A 53 -3.72 -9.93 3.30
C HIS A 53 -4.51 -11.18 2.88
N ASP A 54 -5.55 -11.50 3.66
CA ASP A 54 -6.47 -12.59 3.39
C ASP A 54 -7.90 -12.22 3.87
N ALA A 55 -8.82 -13.17 3.83
CA ALA A 55 -10.21 -12.95 4.25
C ALA A 55 -10.36 -12.49 5.71
N ASN A 56 -9.42 -12.86 6.58
CA ASN A 56 -9.48 -12.68 8.03
C ASN A 56 -8.38 -11.76 8.60
N THR A 57 -7.41 -11.33 7.79
CA THR A 57 -6.18 -10.67 8.23
C THR A 57 -5.95 -9.39 7.44
N LEU A 58 -5.64 -8.32 8.15
CA LEU A 58 -5.36 -6.99 7.61
C LEU A 58 -3.92 -6.60 7.87
N ALA A 59 -3.29 -5.96 6.88
CA ALA A 59 -2.02 -5.26 7.10
C ALA A 59 -2.31 -3.81 7.51
N LEU A 60 -1.96 -3.46 8.74
CA LEU A 60 -2.14 -2.12 9.30
C LEU A 60 -0.81 -1.38 9.40
N ARG A 61 -0.85 -0.06 9.28
CA ARG A 61 0.27 0.83 9.64
C ARG A 61 0.09 1.30 11.07
N ILE A 62 0.98 0.87 11.95
CA ILE A 62 1.00 1.23 13.37
C ILE A 62 2.42 1.66 13.71
N GLN A 63 2.61 2.87 14.25
CA GLN A 63 3.94 3.40 14.63
C GLN A 63 5.00 3.24 13.53
N GLU A 64 4.64 3.58 12.28
CA GLU A 64 5.50 3.44 11.09
C GLU A 64 5.92 1.99 10.74
N GLN A 65 5.34 0.99 11.40
CA GLN A 65 5.55 -0.42 11.11
C GLN A 65 4.32 -1.04 10.45
N ARG A 66 4.57 -2.02 9.57
CA ARG A 66 3.54 -2.88 9.01
C ARG A 66 3.29 -4.04 9.97
N ILE A 67 2.04 -4.17 10.42
CA ILE A 67 1.63 -5.20 11.38
C ILE A 67 0.40 -5.91 10.82
N PHE A 68 0.41 -7.23 10.84
CA PHE A 68 -0.69 -8.07 10.39
C PHE A 68 -1.59 -8.40 11.57
N VAL A 69 -2.87 -8.08 11.45
CA VAL A 69 -3.83 -8.12 12.56
C VAL A 69 -5.11 -8.81 12.09
N PRO A 70 -5.73 -9.68 12.91
CA PRO A 70 -7.00 -10.28 12.56
C PRO A 70 -8.13 -9.24 12.50
N LYS A 71 -9.03 -9.38 11.52
CA LYS A 71 -10.22 -8.53 11.34
C LYS A 71 -11.11 -8.49 12.59
N SER A 72 -11.14 -9.56 13.37
CA SER A 72 -11.92 -9.61 14.63
C SER A 72 -11.43 -8.65 15.71
N ALA A 73 -10.16 -8.22 15.67
CA ALA A 73 -9.59 -7.30 16.65
C ALA A 73 -9.87 -5.82 16.33
N VAL A 74 -10.46 -5.53 15.17
CA VAL A 74 -10.64 -4.18 14.67
C VAL A 74 -12.03 -3.95 14.12
N SER A 75 -12.47 -2.70 14.13
CA SER A 75 -13.76 -2.28 13.54
C SER A 75 -13.53 -1.30 12.40
N LEU A 76 -14.18 -1.55 11.26
CA LEU A 76 -14.13 -0.65 10.11
C LEU A 76 -14.67 0.73 10.48
N MET A 77 -13.94 1.77 10.08
CA MET A 77 -14.36 3.15 10.21
C MET A 77 -14.78 3.68 8.83
N LEU A 78 -15.95 4.29 8.76
CA LEU A 78 -16.44 4.87 7.50
C LEU A 78 -16.00 6.33 7.36
N TYR A 79 -15.86 6.82 6.13
CA TYR A 79 -15.49 8.21 5.88
C TYR A 79 -16.75 9.08 5.85
N ASP A 80 -16.74 10.18 6.61
CA ASP A 80 -17.75 11.24 6.52
C ASP A 80 -17.28 12.38 5.61
N ALA A 81 -15.98 12.68 5.65
CA ALA A 81 -15.32 13.69 4.85
C ALA A 81 -13.83 13.33 4.61
N TYR A 82 -13.30 13.78 3.48
CA TYR A 82 -11.89 13.65 3.12
C TYR A 82 -11.43 14.86 2.30
N ASP A 83 -10.41 15.57 2.77
CA ASP A 83 -9.70 16.59 2.03
C ASP A 83 -8.49 15.98 1.33
N PHE A 84 -8.59 15.80 0.02
CA PHE A 84 -7.54 15.24 -0.83
C PHE A 84 -6.30 16.11 -0.97
N LYS A 85 -6.38 17.42 -0.69
CA LYS A 85 -5.22 18.31 -0.78
C LYS A 85 -4.38 18.24 0.49
N LEU A 86 -5.04 18.20 1.64
CA LEU A 86 -4.38 18.23 2.95
C LEU A 86 -4.20 16.83 3.57
N ASN A 87 -4.74 15.77 2.95
CA ASN A 87 -4.82 14.42 3.50
C ASN A 87 -5.46 14.39 4.90
N GLN A 88 -6.46 15.26 5.10
CA GLN A 88 -7.24 15.31 6.33
C GLN A 88 -8.53 14.54 6.12
N TYR A 89 -8.95 13.78 7.12
CA TYR A 89 -10.11 12.93 7.05
C TYR A 89 -10.92 12.99 8.35
N THR A 90 -12.21 12.75 8.18
CA THR A 90 -13.15 12.55 9.27
C THR A 90 -13.77 11.18 9.10
N ILE A 91 -13.62 10.33 10.11
CA ILE A 91 -14.09 8.94 10.08
C ILE A 91 -15.06 8.67 11.23
N ILE A 92 -15.98 7.73 11.02
CA ILE A 92 -17.06 7.41 11.94
C ILE A 92 -16.99 5.94 12.34
N LYS A 93 -17.02 5.69 13.65
CA LYS A 93 -17.29 4.39 14.25
C LYS A 93 -18.80 4.22 14.39
N HIS A 94 -19.34 3.14 13.83
CA HIS A 94 -20.79 2.87 13.87
C HIS A 94 -21.24 1.98 15.04
N GLU A 95 -20.31 1.51 15.87
CA GLU A 95 -20.67 0.87 17.15
C GLU A 95 -21.28 1.89 18.10
N LYS A 96 -22.14 1.46 19.02
CA LYS A 96 -22.76 2.35 20.01
C LYS A 96 -21.79 2.61 21.18
N PRO A 97 -21.54 3.87 21.59
CA PRO A 97 -21.99 5.11 20.95
C PRO A 97 -21.23 5.41 19.65
N SER A 98 -21.93 5.95 18.64
CA SER A 98 -21.27 6.31 17.38
C SER A 98 -20.31 7.47 17.61
N LEU A 99 -19.05 7.29 17.24
CA LEU A 99 -17.98 8.24 17.47
C LEU A 99 -17.46 8.77 16.14
N ARG A 100 -17.35 10.08 16.00
CA ARG A 100 -16.65 10.74 14.91
C ARG A 100 -15.24 11.08 15.37
N TYR A 101 -14.25 10.68 14.59
CA TYR A 101 -12.85 11.07 14.77
C TYR A 101 -12.44 12.02 13.66
N ASP A 102 -11.80 13.13 14.04
CA ASP A 102 -11.19 14.08 13.11
C ASP A 102 -9.67 13.95 13.16
N SER A 103 -9.05 13.70 11.99
CA SER A 103 -7.59 13.62 11.85
C SER A 103 -6.85 14.92 12.19
N LYS A 104 -7.50 16.07 12.05
CA LYS A 104 -6.88 17.39 12.25
C LYS A 104 -6.73 17.71 13.73
N ASP A 105 -7.82 17.57 14.46
CA ASP A 105 -7.88 17.91 15.89
C ASP A 105 -7.55 16.70 16.78
N LYS A 106 -7.44 15.50 16.18
CA LYS A 106 -7.25 14.21 16.86
C LYS A 106 -8.28 13.97 17.98
N ALA A 107 -9.44 14.58 17.84
CA ALA A 107 -10.52 14.54 18.81
C ALA A 107 -11.59 13.53 18.39
N THR A 108 -12.24 12.94 19.39
CA THR A 108 -13.40 12.06 19.19
C THR A 108 -14.64 12.73 19.76
N VAL A 109 -15.71 12.77 18.97
CA VAL A 109 -16.98 13.41 19.35
C VAL A 109 -18.11 12.40 19.16
N PRO A 110 -18.97 12.20 20.17
CA PRO A 110 -20.16 11.37 19.99
C PRO A 110 -21.12 12.04 19.00
N ILE A 111 -21.66 11.27 18.07
CA ILE A 111 -22.58 11.76 17.05
C ILE A 111 -23.84 10.92 16.96
N HIS A 112 -24.93 11.56 16.56
CA HIS A 112 -26.15 10.88 16.18
C HIS A 112 -26.18 10.73 14.65
N ILE A 113 -26.50 9.53 14.17
CA ILE A 113 -26.57 9.22 12.74
C ILE A 113 -28.04 9.07 12.37
N GLU A 114 -28.56 10.08 11.65
CA GLU A 114 -29.95 10.09 11.18
C GLU A 114 -30.18 9.09 10.03
N CYS A 115 -29.24 9.01 9.07
CA CYS A 115 -29.34 8.13 7.91
C CYS A 115 -28.01 7.42 7.62
N TYR A 116 -27.98 6.12 7.89
CA TYR A 116 -26.79 5.27 7.69
C TYR A 116 -26.44 5.09 6.20
N TRP A 117 -27.44 4.94 5.32
CA TRP A 117 -27.21 4.76 3.88
C TRP A 117 -26.54 5.98 3.24
N LYS A 118 -26.89 7.20 3.69
CA LYS A 118 -26.21 8.42 3.25
C LYS A 118 -24.73 8.43 3.64
N GLN A 119 -24.40 7.93 4.84
CA GLN A 119 -23.02 7.82 5.31
C GLN A 119 -22.23 6.75 4.53
N ILE A 120 -22.85 5.60 4.28
CA ILE A 120 -22.27 4.55 3.45
C ILE A 120 -21.99 5.07 2.04
N ALA A 121 -22.93 5.78 1.42
CA ALA A 121 -22.75 6.35 0.09
C ALA A 121 -21.58 7.34 0.03
N LYS A 122 -21.43 8.22 1.03
CA LYS A 122 -20.27 9.12 1.15
C LYS A 122 -18.97 8.33 1.27
N HIS A 123 -18.94 7.31 2.11
CA HIS A 123 -17.77 6.46 2.29
C HIS A 123 -17.37 5.75 1.00
N LEU A 124 -18.33 5.15 0.28
CA LEU A 124 -18.09 4.49 -1.00
C LEU A 124 -17.54 5.46 -2.05
N TYR A 125 -18.09 6.68 -2.10
CA TYR A 125 -17.59 7.73 -2.99
C TYR A 125 -16.13 8.10 -2.69
N ILE A 126 -15.81 8.34 -1.42
CA ILE A 126 -14.45 8.72 -0.98
C ILE A 126 -13.45 7.58 -1.24
N THR A 127 -13.80 6.35 -0.87
CA THR A 127 -12.95 5.17 -1.08
C THR A 127 -12.69 4.91 -2.57
N GLN A 128 -13.71 5.06 -3.43
CA GLN A 128 -13.54 4.96 -4.88
C GLN A 128 -12.56 6.03 -5.41
N HIS A 129 -12.68 7.28 -4.93
CA HIS A 129 -11.74 8.34 -5.31
C HIS A 129 -10.30 8.04 -4.86
N LEU A 130 -10.11 7.56 -3.63
CA LEU A 130 -8.80 7.15 -3.13
C LEU A 130 -8.21 6.00 -3.93
N HIS A 131 -9.02 5.00 -4.26
CA HIS A 131 -8.61 3.85 -5.07
C HIS A 131 -8.14 4.29 -6.45
N ASN A 132 -8.92 5.14 -7.14
CA ASN A 132 -8.55 5.67 -8.44
C ASN A 132 -7.26 6.49 -8.40
N HIS A 133 -7.08 7.32 -7.37
CA HIS A 133 -5.86 8.11 -7.20
C HIS A 133 -4.62 7.21 -7.02
N ASN A 134 -4.72 6.21 -6.14
CA ASN A 134 -3.63 5.26 -5.91
C ASN A 134 -3.31 4.41 -7.15
N HIS A 135 -4.34 3.99 -7.88
CA HIS A 135 -4.15 3.28 -9.14
C HIS A 135 -3.43 4.16 -10.18
N GLN A 136 -3.81 5.43 -10.32
CA GLN A 136 -3.10 6.36 -11.20
C GLN A 136 -1.63 6.54 -10.81
N LEU A 137 -1.32 6.66 -9.52
CA LEU A 137 0.05 6.75 -9.04
C LEU A 137 0.84 5.48 -9.34
N ALA A 138 0.25 4.31 -9.12
CA ALA A 138 0.87 3.01 -9.42
C ALA A 138 1.18 2.88 -10.93
N VAL A 139 0.23 3.21 -11.79
CA VAL A 139 0.41 3.19 -13.26
C VAL A 139 1.51 4.17 -13.68
N LYS A 140 1.52 5.40 -13.15
CA LYS A 140 2.59 6.37 -13.43
C LYS A 140 3.97 5.85 -13.04
N LYS A 141 4.08 5.19 -11.88
CA LYS A 141 5.33 4.57 -11.43
C LYS A 141 5.78 3.45 -12.36
N LEU A 142 4.88 2.54 -12.72
CA LEU A 142 5.16 1.44 -13.65
C LEU A 142 5.61 1.93 -15.03
N LEU A 143 4.95 2.96 -15.57
CA LEU A 143 5.35 3.58 -16.84
C LEU A 143 6.74 4.22 -16.72
N GLY A 144 7.01 4.94 -15.63
CA GLY A 144 8.33 5.52 -15.37
C GLY A 144 9.43 4.46 -15.28
N ASP A 145 9.19 3.35 -14.58
CA ASP A 145 10.15 2.26 -14.45
C ASP A 145 10.38 1.55 -15.80
N ASN A 146 9.34 1.39 -16.63
CA ASN A 146 9.47 0.85 -17.98
C ASN A 146 10.30 1.77 -18.90
N ILE A 147 10.14 3.09 -18.78
CA ILE A 147 10.97 4.05 -19.53
C ILE A 147 12.44 3.90 -19.12
N LYS A 148 12.73 3.82 -17.82
CA LYS A 148 14.10 3.61 -17.32
C LYS A 148 14.70 2.30 -17.83
N LYS A 149 13.95 1.19 -17.77
CA LYS A 149 14.37 -0.11 -18.30
C LYS A 149 14.67 -0.03 -19.80
N ARG A 150 13.82 0.64 -20.58
CA ARG A 150 14.04 0.83 -22.04
C ARG A 150 15.32 1.61 -22.31
N ASN A 151 15.61 2.66 -21.54
CA ASN A 151 16.85 3.42 -21.68
C ASN A 151 18.08 2.57 -21.34
N HIS A 152 18.00 1.74 -20.30
CA HIS A 152 19.08 0.82 -19.93
C HIS A 152 19.36 -0.22 -21.03
N VAL A 153 18.31 -0.77 -21.65
CA VAL A 153 18.46 -1.70 -22.80
C VAL A 153 19.17 -1.01 -23.98
N LYS A 154 18.83 0.24 -24.29
CA LYS A 154 19.53 1.00 -25.35
C LYS A 154 21.02 1.16 -25.05
N GLN A 155 21.37 1.52 -23.80
CA GLN A 155 22.77 1.63 -23.38
C GLN A 155 23.50 0.29 -23.51
N LEU A 156 22.87 -0.83 -23.15
CA LEU A 156 23.47 -2.16 -23.30
C LEU A 156 23.69 -2.52 -24.79
N ILE A 157 22.78 -2.13 -25.68
CA ILE A 157 22.96 -2.31 -27.13
C ILE A 157 24.13 -1.47 -27.64
N GLU A 158 24.20 -0.19 -27.27
CA GLU A 158 25.33 0.69 -27.63
C GLU A 158 26.67 0.16 -27.09
N MET A 159 26.68 -0.34 -25.85
CA MET A 159 27.86 -0.98 -25.27
C MET A 159 28.26 -2.26 -26.01
N LYS A 160 27.28 -3.09 -26.42
CA LYS A 160 27.54 -4.27 -27.25
C LYS A 160 28.16 -3.87 -28.58
N ASP A 161 27.62 -2.87 -29.26
CA ASP A 161 28.09 -2.43 -30.58
C ASP A 161 29.49 -1.80 -30.50
N THR A 162 29.77 -1.03 -29.45
CA THR A 162 31.11 -0.47 -29.22
C THR A 162 32.13 -1.56 -28.90
N LEU A 163 31.78 -2.57 -28.10
CA LEU A 163 32.64 -3.73 -27.84
C LEU A 163 32.90 -4.54 -29.12
N LEU A 164 31.87 -4.79 -29.93
CA LEU A 164 31.99 -5.47 -31.22
C LEU A 164 32.94 -4.71 -32.15
N ASN A 165 32.78 -3.40 -32.27
CA ASN A 165 33.66 -2.55 -33.09
C ASN A 165 35.11 -2.57 -32.60
N ARG A 166 35.33 -2.54 -31.28
CA ARG A 166 36.68 -2.68 -30.70
C ARG A 166 37.28 -4.05 -31.03
N TYR A 167 36.50 -5.11 -30.89
CA TYR A 167 36.94 -6.47 -31.23
C TYR A 167 37.31 -6.62 -32.71
N LEU A 168 36.48 -6.12 -33.63
CA LEU A 168 36.77 -6.14 -35.07
C LEU A 168 38.05 -5.37 -35.41
N LYS A 169 38.25 -4.18 -34.86
CA LYS A 169 39.50 -3.40 -35.02
C LYS A 169 40.73 -4.15 -34.52
N LEU A 170 40.64 -4.82 -33.37
CA LEU A 170 41.73 -5.66 -32.85
C LEU A 170 42.02 -6.84 -33.78
N ARG A 171 40.99 -7.45 -34.36
CA ARG A 171 41.14 -8.56 -35.31
C ARG A 171 41.82 -8.14 -36.61
N GLU A 172 41.63 -6.90 -37.05
CA GLU A 172 42.29 -6.39 -38.25
C GLU A 172 43.80 -6.19 -38.05
N SER A 173 44.22 -5.78 -36.85
CA SER A 173 45.63 -5.55 -36.49
C SER A 173 46.41 -6.84 -36.22
N ARG A 174 47.69 -6.90 -36.67
CA ARG A 174 48.59 -8.05 -36.46
C ARG A 174 48.86 -8.32 -34.97
N LEU A 175 49.04 -7.27 -34.17
CA LEU A 175 49.22 -7.38 -32.71
C LEU A 175 47.90 -7.72 -32.00
N GLY A 176 46.78 -7.16 -32.46
CA GLY A 176 45.46 -7.44 -31.89
C GLY A 176 45.01 -8.89 -32.10
N ARG A 177 45.34 -9.52 -33.24
CA ARG A 177 45.12 -10.96 -33.46
C ARG A 177 45.88 -11.84 -32.46
N ILE A 178 47.11 -11.46 -32.11
CA ILE A 178 47.92 -12.19 -31.12
C ILE A 178 47.28 -12.05 -29.73
N GLN A 179 46.84 -10.86 -29.36
CA GLN A 179 46.12 -10.63 -28.09
C GLN A 179 44.82 -11.42 -28.00
N ILE A 180 44.00 -11.44 -29.06
CA ILE A 180 42.75 -12.22 -29.09
C ILE A 180 43.06 -13.71 -28.90
N LYS A 181 44.03 -14.27 -29.63
CA LYS A 181 44.44 -15.68 -29.49
C LYS A 181 44.98 -16.03 -28.10
N LEU A 182 45.66 -15.09 -27.43
CA LEU A 182 46.14 -15.28 -26.06
C LEU A 182 44.99 -15.25 -25.05
N TRP A 183 43.98 -14.42 -25.28
CA TRP A 183 42.79 -14.33 -24.44
C TRP A 183 41.91 -15.57 -24.57
N GLU A 184 41.63 -16.02 -25.80
CA GLU A 184 40.86 -17.25 -26.09
C GLU A 184 41.51 -18.53 -25.52
N ARG A 185 42.83 -18.53 -25.30
CA ARG A 185 43.55 -19.66 -24.67
C ARG A 185 43.50 -19.64 -23.14
N ARG A 186 43.11 -18.52 -22.52
CA ARG A 186 43.07 -18.33 -21.06
C ARG A 186 41.66 -18.43 -20.48
N SER A 187 40.64 -18.18 -21.30
CA SER A 187 39.23 -18.46 -21.02
C SER A 187 38.90 -19.93 -21.25
#